data_AF-A0A5R9Q021-F1
#
_entry.id   AF-A0A5R9Q021-F1
#
_cell.length_a   1.000
_cell.length_b   1.000
_cell.length_c   1.000
_cell.angle_alpha   90.00
_cell.angle_beta   90.00
_cell.angle_gamma   90.00
#
_symmetry.space_group_name_H-M   'P 1'
#
loop_
_entity.id
_entity.type
_entity.pdbx_description
1 polymer ?
#
loop_
_entity_poly.entity_id
_entity_poly.type
_entity_poly.pdbx_seq_one_letter_code
_entity_poly.pdbx_strand_id
1 'polypeptide(L)'
;MDFADIKRTLEDADKDTISKICAQIIELDYKALNELAQHFDELRLMVAKLPIEKPYGQDYRYNAHLAMNLLANIANNRCKCLSYNAGNRFNPETAQASGLVTILEDKLDKANYTHWYKYQCVKCNRVKSVTIHYGSHVPSYTY
;
A
#
# COMPACT_ATOMS: atom_id res chain seq x y z
N MET A 1 15.07 -1.67 9.56
CA MET A 1 14.38 -0.38 9.72
C MET A 1 13.70 -0.43 11.06
N ASP A 2 14.07 0.47 11.96
CA ASP A 2 13.47 0.56 13.30
C ASP A 2 12.57 1.79 13.43
N PHE A 3 11.88 1.90 14.57
CA PHE A 3 10.98 3.01 14.84
C PHE A 3 11.71 4.37 14.94
N ALA A 4 12.93 4.39 15.48
CA ALA A 4 13.69 5.62 15.67
C ALA A 4 14.07 6.26 14.32
N ASP A 5 14.46 5.45 13.34
CA ASP A 5 14.74 5.90 11.98
C ASP A 5 13.51 6.50 11.29
N ILE A 6 12.34 5.86 11.45
CA ILE A 6 11.07 6.34 10.88
C ILE A 6 10.68 7.67 11.52
N LYS A 7 10.77 7.76 12.85
CA LYS A 7 10.46 8.96 13.61
C LYS A 7 11.33 10.13 13.15
N ARG A 8 12.66 9.95 13.12
CA ARG A 8 13.61 10.98 12.65
C ARG A 8 13.26 11.45 11.24
N THR A 9 12.91 10.53 10.34
CA THR A 9 12.54 10.85 8.96
C THR A 9 11.25 11.69 8.86
N LEU A 10 10.24 11.36 9.67
CA LEU A 10 8.99 12.12 9.72
C LEU A 10 9.18 13.52 10.35
N GLU A 11 10.20 13.70 11.20
CA GLU A 11 10.57 14.98 11.81
C GLU A 11 11.39 15.89 10.89
N ASP A 12 12.25 15.32 10.05
CA ASP A 12 13.14 16.05 9.12
C ASP A 12 12.40 16.75 7.97
N ALA A 13 11.13 16.41 7.77
CA ALA A 13 10.22 17.02 6.78
C ALA A 13 10.67 16.90 5.30
N ASP A 14 11.71 16.11 5.00
CA ASP A 14 12.09 15.80 3.61
C ASP A 14 11.07 14.87 2.95
N LYS A 15 10.40 15.38 1.90
CA LYS A 15 9.23 14.74 1.29
C LYS A 15 9.57 13.42 0.60
N ASP A 16 10.70 13.39 -0.10
CA ASP A 16 11.12 12.21 -0.86
C ASP A 16 11.55 11.08 0.09
N THR A 17 12.27 11.43 1.15
CA THR A 17 12.67 10.48 2.18
C THR A 17 11.45 9.95 2.95
N ILE A 18 10.48 10.81 3.29
CA ILE A 18 9.21 10.39 3.91
C ILE A 18 8.44 9.44 2.98
N SER A 19 8.27 9.81 1.71
CA SER A 19 7.57 8.98 0.74
C SER A 19 8.24 7.61 0.58
N LYS A 20 9.58 7.58 0.53
CA LYS A 20 10.39 6.37 0.39
C LYS A 20 10.32 5.47 1.62
N ILE A 21 10.49 6.02 2.83
CA ILE A 21 10.44 5.22 4.06
C ILE A 21 9.04 4.63 4.27
N CYS A 22 7.98 5.41 3.98
CA CYS A 22 6.62 4.90 4.05
C CYS A 22 6.32 3.84 2.98
N ALA A 23 6.92 3.94 1.79
CA ALA A 23 6.85 2.87 0.79
C ALA A 23 7.49 1.57 1.31
N GLN A 24 8.65 1.67 1.96
CA GLN A 24 9.34 0.52 2.55
C GLN A 24 8.52 -0.15 3.68
N ILE A 25 7.79 0.62 4.50
CA ILE A 25 6.90 0.05 5.53
C ILE A 25 5.87 -0.89 4.91
N ILE A 26 5.34 -0.57 3.72
CA ILE A 26 4.31 -1.37 3.06
C ILE A 26 4.86 -2.74 2.61
N GLU A 27 6.16 -2.82 2.35
CA GLU A 27 6.84 -4.03 1.86
C GLU A 27 7.34 -4.94 3.00
N LEU A 28 7.41 -4.43 4.22
CA LEU A 28 7.87 -5.19 5.38
C LEU A 28 7.11 -6.50 5.60
N ASP A 29 7.84 -7.47 6.15
CA ASP A 29 7.26 -8.71 6.65
C ASP A 29 6.35 -8.48 7.86
N TYR A 30 5.64 -9.52 8.26
CA TYR A 30 4.69 -9.44 9.35
C TYR A 30 5.30 -9.20 10.72
N LYS A 31 6.52 -9.68 10.97
CA LYS A 31 7.19 -9.54 12.26
C LYS A 31 7.56 -8.08 12.46
N ALA A 32 8.23 -7.49 11.47
CA ALA A 32 8.60 -6.08 11.49
C ALA A 32 7.36 -5.16 11.54
N LEU A 33 6.29 -5.51 10.81
CA LEU A 33 5.04 -4.76 10.88
C LEU A 33 4.39 -4.81 12.28
N ASN A 34 4.43 -5.96 12.95
CA ASN A 34 3.89 -6.09 14.32
C ASN A 34 4.70 -5.25 15.32
N GLU A 35 6.03 -5.21 15.19
CA GLU A 35 6.90 -4.38 16.03
C GLU A 35 6.58 -2.89 15.82
N LEU A 36 6.49 -2.43 14.57
CA LEU A 36 6.14 -1.04 14.26
C LEU A 36 4.72 -0.66 14.67
N ALA A 37 3.76 -1.58 14.57
CA ALA A 37 2.36 -1.34 14.94
C ALA A 37 2.18 -1.00 16.42
N GLN A 38 3.13 -1.36 17.30
CA GLN A 38 3.14 -0.94 18.70
C GLN A 38 3.24 0.58 18.86
N HIS A 39 3.80 1.27 17.87
CA HIS A 39 3.95 2.72 17.83
C HIS A 39 2.92 3.41 16.92
N PHE A 40 1.83 2.71 16.56
CA PHE A 40 0.86 3.20 15.58
C PHE A 40 0.29 4.58 15.94
N ASP A 41 -0.11 4.80 17.19
CA ASP A 41 -0.71 6.08 17.58
C ASP A 41 0.26 7.26 17.44
N GLU A 42 1.53 7.06 17.79
CA GLU A 42 2.57 8.08 17.64
C GLU A 42 2.82 8.38 16.15
N LEU A 43 3.03 7.33 15.34
CA LEU A 43 3.23 7.47 13.89
C LEU A 43 2.04 8.14 13.20
N ARG A 44 0.81 7.79 13.58
CA ARG A 44 -0.42 8.39 13.02
C ARG A 44 -0.48 9.88 13.31
N LEU A 45 -0.12 10.31 14.52
CA LEU A 45 -0.09 11.72 14.90
C LEU A 45 0.98 12.50 14.14
N MET A 46 2.14 11.89 13.87
CA MET A 46 3.19 12.50 13.06
C MET A 46 2.74 12.67 11.60
N VAL A 47 2.17 11.62 11.00
CA VAL A 47 1.65 11.67 9.62
C VAL A 47 0.52 12.70 9.48
N ALA A 48 -0.33 12.87 10.48
CA ALA A 48 -1.39 13.89 10.49
C ALA A 48 -0.86 15.34 10.48
N LYS A 49 0.38 15.56 10.92
CA LYS A 49 1.03 16.88 10.94
C LYS A 49 1.80 17.20 9.66
N LEU A 50 1.90 16.26 8.72
CA LEU A 50 2.62 16.48 7.46
C LEU A 50 1.93 17.58 6.63
N PRO A 51 2.70 18.56 6.12
CA PRO A 51 2.13 19.70 5.39
C PRO A 51 1.38 19.26 4.12
N ILE A 52 0.22 19.87 3.88
CA ILE A 52 -0.54 19.72 2.63
C ILE A 52 0.13 20.57 1.55
N GLU A 53 0.52 19.98 0.42
CA GLU A 53 0.92 20.77 -0.75
C GLU A 53 -0.28 21.22 -1.61
N LYS A 54 -0.01 22.23 -2.45
CA LYS A 54 -0.95 22.80 -3.43
C LYS A 54 -1.58 21.71 -4.31
N PRO A 55 -2.78 21.94 -4.88
CA PRO A 55 -3.61 20.91 -5.52
C PRO A 55 -3.06 20.29 -6.82
N TYR A 56 -1.84 20.62 -7.24
CA TYR A 56 -1.25 20.17 -8.50
C TYR A 56 -0.04 19.29 -8.22
N GLY A 57 -0.20 17.97 -8.39
CA GLY A 57 0.86 16.98 -8.22
C GLY A 57 0.39 15.72 -7.50
N GLN A 58 1.22 14.68 -7.53
CA GLN A 58 1.01 13.50 -6.70
C GLN A 58 1.33 13.84 -5.24
N ASP A 59 0.35 13.71 -4.36
CA ASP A 59 0.53 13.97 -2.93
C ASP A 59 1.57 13.01 -2.33
N TYR A 60 2.72 13.53 -1.88
CA TYR A 60 3.80 12.73 -1.31
C TYR A 60 3.37 11.96 -0.04
N ARG A 61 2.32 12.44 0.65
CA ARG A 61 1.76 11.81 1.84
C ARG A 61 0.96 10.56 1.52
N TYR A 62 0.71 10.28 0.23
CA TYR A 62 0.00 9.09 -0.21
C TYR A 62 0.58 7.81 0.40
N ASN A 63 1.90 7.62 0.29
CA ASN A 63 2.58 6.45 0.86
C ASN A 63 2.49 6.45 2.40
N ALA A 64 2.54 7.62 3.04
CA ALA A 64 2.39 7.75 4.49
C ALA A 64 1.00 7.31 4.96
N HIS A 65 -0.07 7.77 4.31
CA HIS A 65 -1.44 7.34 4.62
C HIS A 65 -1.64 5.84 4.38
N LEU A 66 -1.09 5.30 3.28
CA LEU A 66 -1.15 3.87 2.99
C LEU A 66 -0.43 3.02 4.04
N ALA A 67 0.77 3.45 4.46
CA ALA A 67 1.52 2.81 5.54
C ALA A 67 0.74 2.85 6.86
N MET A 68 0.13 3.99 7.22
CA MET A 68 -0.67 4.10 8.43
C MET A 68 -1.92 3.20 8.39
N ASN A 69 -2.61 3.10 7.26
CA ASN A 69 -3.74 2.17 7.11
C ASN A 69 -3.32 0.71 7.28
N LEU A 70 -2.14 0.35 6.77
CA LEU A 70 -1.56 -0.96 7.01
C LEU A 70 -1.25 -1.18 8.50
N LEU A 71 -0.52 -0.27 9.15
CA LEU A 71 -0.19 -0.40 10.57
C LEU A 71 -1.45 -0.43 11.44
N ALA A 72 -2.49 0.35 11.10
CA ALA A 72 -3.78 0.30 11.76
C ALA A 72 -4.42 -1.10 11.66
N ASN A 73 -4.38 -1.74 10.48
CA ASN A 73 -4.86 -3.10 10.32
C ASN A 73 -4.09 -4.06 11.23
N ILE A 74 -2.76 -3.97 11.25
CA ILE A 74 -1.90 -4.84 12.06
C ILE A 74 -2.14 -4.62 13.56
N ALA A 75 -2.20 -3.37 14.03
CA ALA A 75 -2.49 -3.01 15.43
C ALA A 75 -3.85 -3.55 15.90
N ASN A 76 -4.82 -3.68 14.98
CA ASN A 76 -6.14 -4.25 15.26
C ASN A 76 -6.21 -5.77 15.02
N ASN A 77 -5.07 -6.48 14.96
CA ASN A 77 -4.98 -7.92 14.67
C ASN A 77 -5.65 -8.34 13.34
N ARG A 78 -5.70 -7.44 12.36
CA ARG A 78 -6.26 -7.70 11.02
C ARG A 78 -5.15 -8.06 10.04
N CYS A 79 -5.54 -8.74 8.96
CA CYS A 79 -4.57 -9.17 7.97
C CYS A 79 -4.05 -8.01 7.09
N LYS A 80 -2.75 -8.00 6.77
CA LYS A 80 -2.08 -7.12 5.79
C LYS A 80 -2.79 -7.14 4.44
N CYS A 81 -3.41 -8.27 4.08
CA CYS A 81 -4.16 -8.40 2.82
C CYS A 81 -5.36 -7.45 2.71
N LEU A 82 -5.79 -6.82 3.82
CA LEU A 82 -6.77 -5.74 3.78
C LEU A 82 -6.27 -4.51 3.03
N SER A 83 -4.96 -4.26 3.07
CA SER A 83 -4.32 -3.12 2.41
C SER A 83 -3.80 -3.42 1.01
N TYR A 84 -3.85 -4.66 0.51
CA TYR A 84 -3.32 -5.02 -0.81
C TYR A 84 -3.93 -4.17 -1.93
N ASN A 85 -5.25 -4.09 -2.02
CA ASN A 85 -5.90 -3.32 -3.09
C ASN A 85 -5.78 -1.79 -2.91
N ALA A 86 -5.14 -1.30 -1.86
CA ALA A 86 -5.00 0.13 -1.65
C ALA A 86 -3.88 0.67 -2.57
N GLY A 87 -4.26 1.55 -3.50
CA GLY A 87 -3.32 2.30 -4.32
C GLY A 87 -2.90 1.71 -5.64
N ASN A 88 -3.63 0.75 -6.17
CA ASN A 88 -3.38 0.15 -7.48
C ASN A 88 -1.98 -0.47 -7.62
N ARG A 89 -1.29 -0.79 -6.52
CA ARG A 89 0.06 -1.39 -6.53
C ARG A 89 0.07 -2.92 -6.35
N PHE A 90 -1.07 -3.52 -6.02
CA PHE A 90 -1.14 -4.95 -5.85
C PHE A 90 -1.24 -5.68 -7.18
N ASN A 91 -0.21 -6.47 -7.46
CA ASN A 91 -0.18 -7.42 -8.56
C ASN A 91 -0.39 -8.85 -8.00
N PRO A 92 -1.53 -9.51 -8.33
CA PRO A 92 -1.82 -10.88 -7.87
C PRO A 92 -0.77 -11.91 -8.26
N GLU A 93 -0.18 -11.80 -9.46
CA GLU A 93 0.81 -12.76 -9.97
C GLU A 93 2.11 -12.68 -9.15
N THR A 94 2.61 -11.47 -8.91
CA THR A 94 3.79 -11.25 -8.06
C THR A 94 3.52 -11.70 -6.62
N ALA A 95 2.31 -11.43 -6.10
CA ALA A 95 1.92 -11.84 -4.76
C ALA A 95 1.81 -13.36 -4.63
N GLN A 96 1.35 -14.05 -5.68
CA GLN A 96 1.33 -15.52 -5.73
C GLN A 96 2.75 -16.08 -5.78
N ALA A 97 3.62 -15.55 -6.65
CA ALA A 97 5.01 -15.97 -6.72
C ALA A 97 5.76 -15.78 -5.38
N SER A 98 5.34 -14.78 -4.59
CA SER A 98 5.87 -14.52 -3.25
C SER A 98 5.16 -15.31 -2.13
N GLY A 99 4.24 -16.22 -2.45
CA GLY A 99 3.51 -17.05 -1.49
C GLY A 99 2.52 -16.30 -0.58
N LEU A 100 2.12 -15.08 -0.94
CA LEU A 100 1.21 -14.26 -0.14
C LEU A 100 -0.26 -14.58 -0.39
N VAL A 101 -0.57 -15.00 -1.63
CA VAL A 101 -1.90 -15.34 -2.09
C VAL A 101 -1.88 -16.58 -2.97
N THR A 102 -3.04 -17.20 -3.13
CA THR A 102 -3.32 -18.22 -4.14
C THR A 102 -4.34 -17.65 -5.10
N ILE A 103 -4.03 -17.56 -6.39
CA ILE A 103 -5.00 -17.20 -7.43
C ILE A 103 -5.93 -18.39 -7.60
N LEU A 104 -7.23 -18.14 -7.45
CA LEU A 104 -8.28 -19.15 -7.59
C LEU A 104 -8.85 -19.15 -9.01
N GLU A 105 -9.07 -17.95 -9.56
CA GLU A 105 -9.61 -17.74 -10.90
C GLU A 105 -9.01 -16.45 -11.47
N ASP A 106 -8.78 -16.41 -12.77
CA ASP A 106 -8.36 -15.21 -13.50
C ASP A 106 -9.07 -15.13 -14.86
N LYS A 107 -9.27 -13.89 -15.35
CA LYS A 107 -9.92 -13.62 -16.63
C LYS A 107 -9.32 -12.38 -17.28
N LEU A 108 -8.62 -12.60 -18.39
CA LEU A 108 -8.11 -11.53 -19.25
C LEU A 108 -9.18 -11.09 -20.25
N ASP A 109 -9.57 -9.82 -20.16
CA ASP A 109 -10.38 -9.14 -21.17
C ASP A 109 -9.48 -8.22 -21.99
N LYS A 110 -9.05 -8.73 -23.15
CA LYS A 110 -8.19 -8.00 -24.09
C LYS A 110 -8.88 -6.79 -24.71
N ALA A 111 -10.21 -6.84 -24.89
CA ALA A 111 -10.96 -5.76 -25.53
C ALA A 111 -10.97 -4.51 -24.63
N ASN A 112 -11.15 -4.72 -23.32
CA ASN A 112 -11.15 -3.65 -22.34
C ASN A 112 -9.77 -3.38 -21.70
N TYR A 113 -8.72 -4.07 -22.15
CA TYR A 113 -7.38 -4.00 -21.56
C TYR A 113 -7.42 -4.22 -20.02
N THR A 114 -8.21 -5.19 -19.57
CA THR A 114 -8.35 -5.50 -18.14
C THR A 114 -8.02 -6.95 -17.83
N HIS A 115 -7.56 -7.21 -16.61
CA HIS A 115 -7.38 -8.54 -16.07
C HIS A 115 -8.00 -8.63 -14.69
N TRP A 116 -9.05 -9.43 -14.57
CA TRP A 116 -9.70 -9.72 -13.31
C TRP A 116 -9.09 -10.96 -12.66
N TYR A 117 -8.85 -10.89 -11.36
CA TYR A 117 -8.36 -12.01 -10.56
C TYR A 117 -9.24 -12.18 -9.33
N LYS A 118 -9.52 -13.43 -8.98
CA LYS A 118 -10.01 -13.87 -7.67
C LYS A 118 -8.89 -14.63 -6.97
N TYR A 119 -8.59 -14.23 -5.75
CA TYR A 119 -7.45 -14.76 -5.00
C TYR A 119 -7.80 -14.98 -3.53
N GLN A 120 -7.12 -15.93 -2.90
CA GLN A 120 -7.19 -16.22 -1.48
C GLN A 120 -5.91 -15.79 -0.79
N CYS A 121 -6.01 -15.04 0.31
CA CYS A 121 -4.83 -14.75 1.13
C CYS A 121 -4.37 -16.00 1.89
N VAL A 122 -3.12 -16.42 1.71
CA VAL A 122 -2.56 -17.62 2.37
C VAL A 122 -2.56 -17.49 3.90
N LYS A 123 -2.39 -16.28 4.43
CA LYS A 123 -2.31 -16.08 5.88
C LYS A 123 -3.65 -16.13 6.60
N CYS A 124 -4.71 -15.57 6.01
CA CYS A 124 -6.01 -15.40 6.68
C CYS A 124 -7.18 -16.08 5.97
N ASN A 125 -6.90 -16.81 4.88
CA ASN A 125 -7.84 -17.56 4.05
C ASN A 125 -8.99 -16.74 3.45
N ARG A 126 -8.98 -15.40 3.58
CA ARG A 126 -9.98 -14.53 2.97
C ARG A 126 -9.85 -14.53 1.45
N VAL A 127 -10.97 -14.67 0.78
CA VAL A 127 -11.10 -14.56 -0.67
C VAL A 127 -11.43 -13.12 -1.05
N LYS A 128 -10.76 -12.59 -2.06
CA LYS A 128 -10.94 -11.26 -2.61
C LYS A 128 -10.85 -11.29 -4.12
N SER A 129 -11.26 -10.19 -4.75
CA SER A 129 -11.04 -9.96 -6.16
C SER A 129 -10.37 -8.61 -6.42
N VAL A 130 -9.72 -8.51 -7.57
CA VAL A 130 -9.16 -7.26 -8.09
C VAL A 130 -9.26 -7.26 -9.61
N THR A 131 -9.51 -6.10 -10.19
CA THR A 131 -9.39 -5.88 -11.64
C THR A 131 -8.23 -4.92 -11.89
N ILE A 132 -7.25 -5.36 -12.67
CA ILE A 132 -6.17 -4.51 -13.15
C ILE A 132 -6.62 -3.92 -14.49
N HIS A 133 -6.53 -2.60 -14.63
CA HIS A 133 -6.73 -1.90 -15.89
C HIS A 133 -5.37 -1.51 -16.45
N TYR A 134 -4.96 -2.05 -17.60
CA TYR A 134 -3.65 -1.77 -18.20
C TYR A 134 -3.64 -0.48 -19.04
N GLY A 135 -4.78 0.18 -19.23
CA GLY A 135 -4.97 1.24 -20.22
C GLY A 135 -5.15 2.67 -19.69
N SER A 136 -4.96 2.96 -18.40
CA SER A 136 -5.23 4.32 -17.87
C SER A 136 -3.98 5.19 -17.76
N HIS A 137 -3.55 5.80 -18.86
CA HIS A 137 -2.61 6.93 -18.82
C HIS A 137 -3.06 8.07 -19.75
N VAL A 138 -3.31 9.22 -19.11
CA VAL A 138 -3.42 10.59 -19.64
C VAL A 138 -4.66 10.92 -20.51
N PRO A 139 -5.45 11.97 -20.20
CA PRO A 139 -6.35 12.55 -21.19
C PRO A 139 -5.52 13.10 -22.36
N SER A 140 -5.77 12.62 -23.57
CA SER A 140 -5.25 13.24 -24.79
C SER A 140 -6.17 14.41 -25.15
N TYR A 141 -5.69 15.64 -24.99
CA TYR A 141 -6.37 16.81 -25.51
C TYR A 141 -5.98 16.98 -26.99
N THR A 142 -6.94 16.82 -27.89
CA THR A 142 -6.84 17.25 -29.28
C THR A 142 -7.28 18.71 -29.38
N TYR A 143 -6.41 19.58 -29.91
CA TYR A 143 -6.76 20.94 -30.30
C TYR A 143 -7.34 20.97 -31.71
#